data_AF-A0A6G9N5P0-F1
#
_entry.id   AF-A0A6G9N5P0-F1
#
_cell.length_a   1.000
_cell.length_b   1.000
_cell.length_c   1.000
_cell.angle_alpha   90.00
_cell.angle_beta   90.00
_cell.angle_gamma   90.00
#
_symmetry.space_group_name_H-M   'P 1'
#
loop_
_entity.id
_entity.type
_entity.pdbx_description
1 polymer ?
#
loop_
_entity_poly.entity_id
_entity_poly.type
_entity_poly.pdbx_seq_one_letter_code
_entity_poly.pdbx_strand_id
1 'polypeptide(L)'
;MPHALIIDENIAICRAIQHYLAGLGFGSFDHTWTEQQALDAAARRRPDIIVIGDDIEFGCAMRAARRISNDGAIPVLMVSGNPARASERLAAVPSYEGPFRVNEIEEAVDLALAHRGTPVLH
;
A
#
# COMPACT_ATOMS: atom_id res chain seq x y z
N MET A 1 -12.16 -12.10 -1.26
CA MET A 1 -11.43 -11.68 -0.05
C MET A 1 -10.52 -10.51 -0.42
N PRO A 2 -10.59 -9.38 0.31
CA PRO A 2 -9.70 -8.23 0.12
C PRO A 2 -8.23 -8.63 0.24
N HIS A 3 -7.43 -8.05 -0.64
CA HIS A 3 -6.02 -8.36 -0.85
C HIS A 3 -5.16 -7.12 -0.68
N ALA A 4 -4.15 -7.21 0.17
CA ALA A 4 -3.16 -6.16 0.35
C ALA A 4 -1.82 -6.56 -0.27
N LEU A 5 -1.17 -5.60 -0.93
CA LEU A 5 0.23 -5.70 -1.35
C LEU A 5 1.08 -4.87 -0.40
N ILE A 6 2.05 -5.50 0.26
CA ILE A 6 2.99 -4.84 1.17
C ILE A 6 4.38 -4.82 0.54
N ILE A 7 4.97 -3.64 0.44
CA ILE A 7 6.26 -3.38 -0.19
C ILE A 7 7.22 -2.81 0.86
N ASP A 8 7.91 -3.69 1.60
CA ASP A 8 8.84 -3.33 2.68
C ASP A 8 9.75 -4.54 2.99
N GLU A 9 11.06 -4.32 3.08
CA GLU A 9 12.04 -5.36 3.48
C GLU A 9 11.99 -5.70 4.98
N ASN A 10 11.44 -4.81 5.79
CA ASN A 10 11.32 -4.99 7.23
C ASN A 10 10.17 -5.95 7.58
N ILE A 11 10.53 -7.21 7.81
CA ILE A 11 9.59 -8.28 8.16
C ILE A 11 8.75 -7.95 9.41
N ALA A 12 9.29 -7.21 10.38
CA ALA A 12 8.54 -6.84 11.59
C ALA A 12 7.41 -5.86 11.27
N ILE A 13 7.67 -4.86 10.43
CA ILE A 13 6.66 -3.91 9.95
C ILE A 13 5.61 -4.65 9.10
N CYS A 14 6.04 -5.49 8.15
CA CYS A 14 5.14 -6.29 7.32
C CYS A 14 4.17 -7.12 8.17
N ARG A 15 4.67 -7.81 9.21
CA ARG A 15 3.84 -8.62 10.11
C ARG A 15 2.87 -7.79 10.93
N ALA A 16 3.32 -6.65 11.46
CA ALA A 16 2.47 -5.75 12.24
C ALA A 16 1.30 -5.22 11.39
N ILE A 17 1.59 -4.77 10.17
CA ILE A 17 0.58 -4.28 9.23
C ILE A 17 -0.35 -5.40 8.77
N GLN A 18 0.18 -6.58 8.45
CA GLN A 18 -0.64 -7.72 8.08
C GLN A 18 -1.63 -8.09 9.18
N HIS A 19 -1.17 -8.13 10.44
CA HIS A 19 -2.04 -8.42 11.58
C HIS A 19 -3.14 -7.37 11.73
N TYR A 20 -2.80 -6.10 11.60
CA TYR A 20 -3.74 -4.99 11.69
C TYR A 20 -4.79 -5.02 10.56
N LEU A 21 -4.35 -5.15 9.30
CA LEU A 21 -5.25 -5.25 8.14
C LEU A 21 -6.14 -6.50 8.19
N ALA A 22 -5.63 -7.62 8.73
CA ALA A 22 -6.44 -8.82 8.94
C ALA A 22 -7.60 -8.56 9.92
N GLY A 23 -7.34 -7.80 10.99
CA GLY A 23 -8.38 -7.33 11.92
C GLY A 23 -9.45 -6.45 11.27
N LEU A 24 -9.09 -5.78 10.16
CA LEU A 24 -10.00 -4.94 9.38
C LEU A 24 -10.64 -5.64 8.17
N GLY A 25 -10.52 -6.98 8.08
CA GLY A 25 -11.23 -7.78 7.06
C GLY A 25 -10.41 -8.14 5.83
N PHE A 26 -9.12 -7.82 5.76
CA PHE A 26 -8.23 -8.36 4.73
C PHE A 26 -7.92 -9.84 4.99
N GLY A 27 -7.97 -10.64 3.94
CA GLY A 27 -7.80 -12.09 4.04
C GLY A 27 -6.68 -12.65 3.16
N SER A 28 -5.96 -11.80 2.45
CA SER A 28 -4.90 -12.22 1.52
C SER A 28 -3.83 -11.16 1.41
N PHE A 29 -2.57 -11.58 1.36
CA PHE A 29 -1.42 -10.66 1.42
C PHE A 29 -0.31 -11.12 0.49
N ASP A 30 0.31 -10.19 -0.21
CA ASP A 30 1.57 -10.39 -0.92
C ASP A 30 2.62 -9.46 -0.28
N HIS A 31 3.80 -10.01 0.01
CA HIS A 31 4.93 -9.26 0.56
C HIS A 31 6.05 -9.23 -0.46
N THR A 32 6.60 -8.04 -0.70
CA THR A 32 7.61 -7.81 -1.73
C THR A 32 8.70 -6.87 -1.20
N TRP A 33 9.93 -7.10 -1.64
CA TRP A 33 11.13 -6.38 -1.17
C TRP A 33 11.82 -5.61 -2.30
N THR A 34 11.34 -5.76 -3.53
CA THR A 34 11.85 -5.02 -4.68
C THR A 34 10.71 -4.45 -5.51
N GLU A 35 11.01 -3.40 -6.27
CA GLU A 35 10.03 -2.81 -7.19
C GLU A 35 9.50 -3.82 -8.21
N GLN A 36 10.37 -4.68 -8.76
CA GLN A 36 9.94 -5.67 -9.74
C GLN A 36 9.01 -6.72 -9.13
N GLN A 37 9.32 -7.20 -7.92
CA GLN A 37 8.43 -8.14 -7.21
C GLN A 37 7.05 -7.54 -6.96
N ALA A 38 6.97 -6.27 -6.61
CA ALA A 38 5.70 -5.56 -6.41
C ALA A 38 4.89 -5.49 -7.71
N LEU A 39 5.53 -5.17 -8.84
CA LEU A 39 4.87 -5.15 -10.15
C LEU A 39 4.38 -6.55 -10.55
N ASP A 40 5.21 -7.58 -10.38
CA ASP A 40 4.85 -8.95 -10.73
C ASP A 40 3.71 -9.48 -9.83
N ALA A 41 3.71 -9.14 -8.55
CA ALA A 41 2.64 -9.48 -7.61
C ALA A 41 1.32 -8.81 -8.01
N ALA A 42 1.34 -7.51 -8.27
CA ALA A 42 0.16 -6.78 -8.72
C ALA A 42 -0.40 -7.27 -10.06
N ALA A 43 0.48 -7.72 -10.97
CA ALA A 43 0.07 -8.32 -12.23
C ALA A 43 -0.59 -9.69 -12.06
N ARG A 44 -0.12 -10.50 -11.10
CA ARG A 44 -0.76 -11.80 -10.76
C ARG A 44 -2.09 -11.60 -10.07
N ARG A 45 -2.19 -10.59 -9.20
CA ARG A 45 -3.41 -10.27 -8.46
C ARG A 45 -3.46 -8.80 -8.14
N ARG A 46 -4.48 -8.12 -8.66
CA ARG A 46 -4.69 -6.70 -8.36
C ARG A 46 -4.92 -6.51 -6.86
N PRO A 47 -4.12 -5.67 -6.16
CA PRO A 47 -4.35 -5.35 -4.77
C PRO A 47 -5.52 -4.38 -4.61
N ASP A 48 -6.16 -4.44 -3.45
CA ASP A 48 -7.19 -3.48 -3.04
C ASP A 48 -6.59 -2.33 -2.22
N ILE A 49 -5.43 -2.56 -1.60
CA ILE A 49 -4.63 -1.55 -0.94
C ILE A 49 -3.15 -1.86 -1.16
N ILE A 50 -2.34 -0.82 -1.33
CA ILE A 50 -0.88 -0.94 -1.40
C ILE A 50 -0.31 -0.32 -0.14
N VAL A 51 0.56 -1.05 0.55
CA VAL A 51 1.31 -0.53 1.69
C VAL A 51 2.77 -0.42 1.30
N ILE A 52 3.36 0.75 1.52
CA ILE A 52 4.79 1.00 1.26
C ILE A 52 5.52 1.34 2.55
N GLY A 53 6.65 0.65 2.73
CA GLY A 53 7.58 0.84 3.82
C GLY A 53 8.57 1.99 3.62
N ASP A 54 9.50 2.11 4.57
CA ASP A 54 10.60 3.07 4.45
C ASP A 54 11.65 2.65 3.43
N ASP A 55 12.05 1.39 3.44
CA ASP A 55 13.20 0.90 2.69
C ASP A 55 12.82 -0.39 1.97
N ILE A 56 13.40 -0.56 0.77
CA ILE A 56 13.27 -1.77 -0.03
C ILE A 56 14.65 -2.10 -0.61
N GLU A 57 14.91 -3.38 -0.81
CA GLU A 57 16.21 -3.91 -1.18
C GLU A 57 16.70 -3.33 -2.52
N PHE A 58 15.81 -3.24 -3.52
CA PHE A 58 16.11 -2.67 -4.83
C PHE A 58 14.93 -1.90 -5.46
N GLY A 59 15.23 -0.69 -5.95
CA GLY A 59 14.28 0.16 -6.69
C GLY A 59 13.63 1.23 -5.82
N CYS A 60 12.40 1.60 -6.12
CA CYS A 60 11.64 2.59 -5.33
C CYS A 60 10.20 2.12 -5.06
N ALA A 61 9.85 1.90 -3.79
CA ALA A 61 8.51 1.45 -3.37
C ALA A 61 7.41 2.42 -3.83
N MET A 62 7.67 3.73 -3.74
CA MET A 62 6.76 4.77 -4.21
C MET A 62 6.54 4.70 -5.72
N ARG A 63 7.59 4.44 -6.51
CA ARG A 63 7.48 4.31 -7.96
C ARG A 63 6.69 3.06 -8.34
N ALA A 64 6.91 1.95 -7.64
CA ALA A 64 6.13 0.74 -7.78
C ALA A 64 4.65 1.01 -7.48
N ALA A 65 4.36 1.61 -6.32
CA ALA A 65 3.00 1.93 -5.88
C ALA A 65 2.27 2.82 -6.90
N ARG A 66 2.92 3.88 -7.40
CA ARG A 66 2.33 4.75 -8.44
C ARG A 66 2.01 4.03 -9.73
N ARG A 67 2.86 3.09 -10.16
CA ARG A 67 2.63 2.29 -11.36
C ARG A 67 1.46 1.32 -11.18
N ILE A 68 1.29 0.79 -9.97
CA ILE A 68 0.24 -0.18 -9.65
C ILE A 68 -1.09 0.51 -9.37
N SER A 69 -1.09 1.67 -8.71
CA SER A 69 -2.28 2.37 -8.26
C SER A 69 -3.14 2.95 -9.39
N ASN A 70 -2.64 2.91 -10.64
CA ASN A 70 -3.31 3.20 -11.92
C ASN A 70 -4.39 4.30 -11.81
N ASP A 71 -3.96 5.57 -11.91
CA ASP A 71 -4.78 6.79 -11.81
C ASP A 71 -5.56 6.97 -10.49
N GLY A 72 -5.03 6.48 -9.36
CA GLY A 72 -5.59 6.77 -8.03
C GLY A 72 -6.68 5.79 -7.57
N ALA A 73 -7.01 4.79 -8.38
CA ALA A 73 -8.05 3.81 -8.07
C ALA A 73 -7.72 2.86 -6.91
N ILE A 74 -6.44 2.73 -6.54
CA ILE A 74 -6.01 1.88 -5.43
C ILE A 74 -5.37 2.77 -4.34
N PRO A 75 -5.90 2.78 -3.12
CA PRO A 75 -5.31 3.55 -2.03
C PRO A 75 -3.90 3.05 -1.70
N VAL A 76 -2.99 4.00 -1.51
CA VAL A 76 -1.60 3.75 -1.10
C VAL A 76 -1.41 4.25 0.32
N LEU A 77 -0.99 3.36 1.22
CA LEU A 77 -0.66 3.65 2.60
C LEU A 77 0.87 3.67 2.76
N MET A 78 1.41 4.73 3.33
CA MET A 78 2.80 4.80 3.74
C MET A 78 2.92 4.46 5.22
N VAL A 79 3.72 3.44 5.51
CA VAL A 79 4.04 2.98 6.85
C VAL A 79 5.53 3.19 7.05
N SER A 80 5.88 3.96 8.07
CA SER A 80 7.27 4.25 8.39
C SER A 80 7.54 3.82 9.81
N GLY A 81 8.68 3.15 10.02
CA GLY A 81 9.21 2.88 11.34
C GLY A 81 9.81 4.14 11.99
N ASN A 82 9.98 5.22 11.21
CA ASN A 82 10.52 6.50 11.67
C ASN A 82 9.60 7.67 11.28
N PRO A 83 8.81 8.24 12.21
CA PRO A 83 7.84 9.29 11.90
C PRO A 83 8.44 10.54 11.22
N ALA A 84 9.73 10.84 11.43
CA ALA A 84 10.40 11.94 10.75
C ALA A 84 10.60 11.67 9.23
N ARG A 85 10.96 10.43 8.87
CA ARG A 85 11.16 10.02 7.46
C ARG A 85 9.84 9.96 6.67
N ALA A 86 8.75 9.56 7.31
CA ALA A 86 7.41 9.62 6.71
C ALA A 86 7.04 11.04 6.28
N SER A 87 7.32 12.04 7.12
CA SER A 87 6.94 13.44 6.87
C SER A 87 7.68 14.04 5.67
N GLU A 88 9.00 13.78 5.57
CA GLU A 88 9.84 14.28 4.47
C GLU A 88 9.43 13.70 3.10
N ARG A 89 9.08 12.40 3.05
CA ARG A 89 8.65 11.76 1.80
C ARG A 89 7.27 12.21 1.34
N LEU A 90 6.34 12.48 2.25
CA LEU A 90 5.04 13.03 1.91
C LEU A 90 5.15 14.46 1.37
N ALA A 91 6.03 15.29 1.96
CA ALA A 91 6.27 16.64 1.48
C ALA A 91 6.86 16.68 0.04
N ALA A 92 7.55 15.61 -0.37
CA ALA A 92 8.09 15.46 -1.72
C ALA A 92 7.06 14.95 -2.75
N VAL A 93 5.84 14.62 -2.33
CA VAL A 93 4.78 14.08 -3.19
C VAL A 93 3.65 15.11 -3.32
N PRO A 94 3.20 15.45 -4.54
CA PRO A 94 2.01 16.27 -4.70
C PRO A 94 0.79 15.52 -4.14
N SER A 95 0.31 15.98 -2.98
CA SER A 95 -0.93 15.53 -2.36
C SER A 95 -2.11 15.92 -3.22
N TYR A 96 -2.62 14.98 -3.99
CA TYR A 96 -4.01 15.06 -4.44
C TYR A 96 -4.80 13.78 -4.08
N GLU A 97 -4.17 12.60 -3.98
CA GLU A 97 -4.88 11.32 -3.71
C GLU A 97 -4.01 10.27 -2.99
N GLY A 98 -3.20 10.68 -2.01
CA GLY A 98 -2.30 9.80 -1.23
C GLY A 98 -0.80 10.00 -1.50
N PRO A 99 0.09 9.34 -0.73
CA PRO A 99 -0.17 8.23 0.21
C PRO A 99 -0.75 8.65 1.58
N PHE A 100 -1.60 7.81 2.15
CA PHE A 100 -2.13 7.93 3.51
C PHE A 100 -1.07 7.58 4.56
N ARG A 101 -1.14 8.18 5.74
CA ARG A 101 -0.28 7.84 6.88
C ARG A 101 -0.85 6.67 7.69
N VAL A 102 -0.02 6.05 8.54
CA VAL A 102 -0.45 4.99 9.48
C VAL A 102 -1.66 5.41 10.34
N ASN A 103 -1.75 6.69 10.73
CA ASN A 103 -2.89 7.19 11.51
C ASN A 103 -4.17 7.40 10.69
N GLU A 104 -4.12 7.18 9.37
CA GLU A 104 -5.22 7.29 8.40
C GLU A 104 -5.54 5.90 7.80
N ILE A 105 -5.04 4.83 8.43
CA ILE A 105 -5.19 3.46 7.93
C ILE A 105 -6.65 3.01 7.84
N GLU A 106 -7.52 3.45 8.76
CA GLU A 106 -8.95 3.13 8.73
C GLU A 106 -9.63 3.75 7.50
N GLU A 107 -9.34 5.01 7.18
CA GLU A 107 -9.86 5.68 5.98
C GLU A 107 -9.38 5.02 4.69
N ALA A 108 -8.08 4.66 4.63
CA ALA A 108 -7.51 3.96 3.49
C ALA A 108 -8.15 2.58 3.29
N VAL A 109 -8.47 1.89 4.38
CA VAL A 109 -9.16 0.60 4.35
C VAL A 109 -10.62 0.76 3.93
N ASP A 110 -11.34 1.74 4.45
CA ASP A 110 -12.72 2.02 4.04
C ASP A 110 -12.81 2.32 2.55
N LEU A 111 -11.87 3.13 2.01
CA LEU A 111 -11.76 3.35 0.57
C LEU A 111 -11.47 2.07 -0.20
N ALA A 112 -10.54 1.24 0.27
CA ALA A 112 -10.20 -0.03 -0.38
C ALA A 112 -11.39 -0.99 -0.45
N LEU A 113 -12.18 -1.07 0.63
CA LEU A 113 -13.37 -1.90 0.71
C LEU A 113 -14.54 -1.33 -0.09
N ALA A 114 -14.70 -0.01 -0.12
CA ALA A 114 -15.72 0.67 -0.91
C ALA A 114 -15.51 0.45 -2.41
N HIS A 115 -14.28 0.62 -2.92
CA HIS A 115 -13.96 0.43 -4.34
C HIS A 115 -14.16 -1.03 -4.83
N ARG A 116 -14.15 -2.01 -3.93
CA ARG A 116 -14.53 -3.39 -4.26
C ARG A 116 -16.03 -3.56 -4.53
N GLY A 117 -16.86 -2.72 -3.91
CA GLY A 117 -18.32 -2.80 -3.99
C GLY A 117 -18.92 -2.07 -5.19
N THR A 118 -18.19 -1.12 -5.77
CA THR A 118 -18.64 -0.36 -6.94
C THR A 118 -18.26 -1.11 -8.22
N PRO A 119 -19.24 -1.60 -9.02
CA PRO A 119 -18.93 -1.95 -10.40
C PRO A 119 -18.54 -0.64 -11.10
N VAL A 120 -17.34 -0.59 -11.65
CA VAL A 120 -16.95 0.48 -12.57
C VAL A 120 -17.85 0.32 -13.80
N LEU A 121 -18.98 1.03 -13.81
CA LEU A 121 -19.82 1.17 -14.99
C LEU A 121 -19.01 2.03 -15.98
N HIS A 122 -18.46 1.35 -16.99
CA HIS A 122 -17.89 1.96 -18.18
C HIS A 122 -18.96 2.70 -18.99
#